data_AF-A0A9E1VEX4-F1
#
_entry.id   AF-A0A9E1VEX4-F1
#
_cell.length_a   1.000
_cell.length_b   1.000
_cell.length_c   1.000
_cell.angle_alpha   90.00
_cell.angle_beta   90.00
_cell.angle_gamma   90.00
#
_symmetry.space_group_name_H-M   'P 1'
#
loop_
_entity.id
_entity.type
_entity.pdbx_description
1 polymer ?
#
loop_
_entity_poly.entity_id
_entity_poly.type
_entity_poly.pdbx_seq_one_letter_code
_entity_poly.pdbx_strand_id
1 'polypeptide(L)'
;LTGDQISKDDYIGAFHSAIALLAEGSEPKFLLTEGWLSMGLKRFSLNHSFPTWLMPKSKEWNLDTNMGGEERAFVVTGEYEKVFPMDIYPQHLIKSIIVNDIDSMEKLGIYEVAPEDFALCEYGCTSKIPVQKLVREGLDNLRNELG
;
A
#
# COMPACT_ATOMS: atom_id res chain seq x y z
N LEU A 1 -2.52 -1.91 6.66
CA LEU A 1 -3.08 -0.58 7.00
C LEU A 1 -4.31 -0.40 6.12
N THR A 2 -5.44 -0.88 6.60
CA THR A 2 -6.76 -0.67 5.99
C THR A 2 -7.58 0.04 7.04
N GLY A 3 -8.34 1.03 6.62
CA GLY A 3 -9.25 1.75 7.48
C GLY A 3 -9.79 2.98 6.77
N ASP A 4 -10.78 3.59 7.39
CA ASP A 4 -11.37 4.83 6.91
C ASP A 4 -10.81 6.00 7.72
N GLN A 5 -10.55 7.12 7.04
CA GLN A 5 -10.26 8.37 7.73
C GLN A 5 -11.54 8.89 8.38
N ILE A 6 -11.50 9.10 9.69
CA ILE A 6 -12.62 9.66 10.46
C ILE A 6 -12.20 10.96 11.14
N SER A 7 -13.12 11.92 11.25
CA SER A 7 -12.93 13.14 12.03
C SER A 7 -13.22 12.89 13.51
N LYS A 8 -12.85 13.86 14.37
CA LYS A 8 -13.05 13.76 15.83
C LYS A 8 -14.52 13.51 16.23
N ASP A 9 -15.46 14.04 15.46
CA ASP A 9 -16.88 14.00 15.76
C ASP A 9 -17.63 12.87 15.02
N ASP A 10 -16.90 12.03 14.27
CA ASP A 10 -17.45 10.88 13.56
C ASP A 10 -17.54 9.64 14.46
N TYR A 11 -18.17 8.59 13.94
CA TYR A 11 -18.37 7.31 14.62
C TYR A 11 -17.48 6.20 14.04
N ILE A 12 -17.25 5.17 14.85
CA ILE A 12 -16.53 3.96 14.44
C ILE A 12 -17.49 3.08 13.64
N GLY A 13 -17.09 2.69 12.43
CA GLY A 13 -17.84 1.75 11.59
C GLY A 13 -17.91 0.34 12.18
N ALA A 14 -18.96 -0.40 11.82
CA ALA A 14 -19.27 -1.70 12.44
C ALA A 14 -18.19 -2.79 12.24
N PHE A 15 -17.38 -2.69 11.19
CA PHE A 15 -16.34 -3.68 10.85
C PHE A 15 -14.95 -3.27 11.36
N HIS A 16 -14.82 -2.11 12.00
CA HIS A 16 -13.54 -1.63 12.54
C HIS A 16 -13.33 -2.15 13.96
N SER A 17 -12.12 -2.64 14.24
CA SER A 17 -11.76 -3.24 15.55
C SER A 17 -10.76 -2.40 16.36
N ALA A 18 -10.14 -1.39 15.74
CA ALA A 18 -9.12 -0.56 16.37
C ALA A 18 -9.14 0.86 15.79
N ILE A 19 -8.56 1.81 16.55
CA ILE A 19 -8.34 3.19 16.12
C ILE A 19 -6.83 3.46 16.14
N ALA A 20 -6.31 4.02 15.06
CA ALA A 20 -4.91 4.46 14.96
C ALA A 20 -4.86 5.96 14.76
N LEU A 21 -4.08 6.66 15.60
CA LEU A 21 -3.80 8.09 15.45
C LEU A 21 -2.42 8.26 14.82
N LEU A 22 -2.37 8.87 13.64
CA LEU A 22 -1.15 9.12 12.89
C LEU A 22 -1.00 10.62 12.62
N ALA A 23 0.24 11.12 12.61
CA ALA A 23 0.51 12.50 12.24
C ALA A 23 0.40 12.67 10.71
N GLU A 24 -0.12 13.80 10.24
CA GLU A 24 -0.29 14.04 8.80
C GLU A 24 1.05 14.20 8.05
N GLY A 25 2.10 14.66 8.74
CA GLY A 25 3.43 14.82 8.15
C GLY A 25 3.49 15.88 7.05
N SER A 26 2.73 16.98 7.20
CA SER A 26 2.65 18.11 6.25
C SER A 26 3.87 19.05 6.27
N GLU A 27 4.92 18.71 7.00
CA GLU A 27 6.14 19.53 7.09
C GLU A 27 6.96 19.48 5.78
N PRO A 28 7.49 20.62 5.31
CA PRO A 28 8.27 20.67 4.09
C PRO A 28 9.63 19.97 4.25
N LYS A 29 9.77 18.81 3.62
CA LYS A 29 10.97 17.96 3.62
C LYS A 29 12.05 18.46 2.63
N PHE A 30 12.51 19.71 2.76
CA PHE A 30 13.56 20.31 1.89
C PHE A 30 14.98 20.32 2.50
N LEU A 31 15.10 20.50 3.82
CA LEU A 31 16.39 20.73 4.50
C LEU A 31 17.26 19.46 4.61
N LEU A 32 18.58 19.63 4.75
CA LEU A 32 19.57 18.53 4.88
C LEU A 32 19.33 17.57 6.05
N THR A 33 18.56 17.97 7.06
CA THR A 33 18.27 17.17 8.26
C THR A 33 17.12 16.19 8.04
N GLU A 34 16.02 16.63 7.42
CA GLU A 34 14.76 15.86 7.35
C GLU A 34 14.20 15.77 5.92
N GLY A 35 14.89 16.39 4.96
CA GLY A 35 14.49 16.49 3.57
C GLY A 35 15.08 15.42 2.65
N TRP A 36 14.79 15.57 1.36
CA TRP A 36 15.22 14.64 0.29
C TRP A 36 16.75 14.58 0.10
N LEU A 37 17.49 15.62 0.52
CA LEU A 37 18.96 15.65 0.54
C LEU A 37 19.57 15.01 1.80
N SER A 38 18.75 14.64 2.79
CA SER A 38 19.24 13.99 4.00
C SER A 38 19.64 12.55 3.73
N MET A 39 20.56 12.01 4.54
CA MET A 39 20.86 10.58 4.55
C MET A 39 19.69 9.72 5.07
N GLY A 40 18.57 10.33 5.48
CA GLY A 40 17.35 9.63 5.85
C GLY A 40 17.50 8.64 7.01
N LEU A 41 18.44 8.87 7.94
CA LEU A 41 18.70 7.95 9.06
C LEU A 41 17.48 7.71 9.95
N LYS A 42 16.51 8.62 9.97
CA LYS A 42 15.24 8.49 10.72
C LYS A 42 14.08 7.93 9.87
N ARG A 43 14.29 7.61 8.60
CA ARG A 43 13.24 7.10 7.70
C ARG A 43 13.25 5.58 7.63
N PHE A 44 12.07 4.99 7.78
CA PHE A 44 11.87 3.57 7.50
C PHE A 44 12.04 3.29 5.99
N SER A 45 12.66 2.16 5.63
CA SER A 45 12.90 1.79 4.23
C SER A 45 12.82 0.27 4.05
N LEU A 46 11.90 -0.17 3.19
CA LEU A 46 11.76 -1.59 2.81
C LEU A 46 12.83 -2.02 1.80
N ASN A 47 13.11 -1.18 0.80
CA ASN A 47 14.04 -1.47 -0.31
C ASN A 47 15.50 -1.07 0.00
N HIS A 48 15.84 -0.84 1.28
CA HIS A 48 17.16 -0.39 1.74
C HIS A 48 17.71 0.85 1.01
N SER A 49 16.83 1.73 0.52
CA SER A 49 17.23 2.96 -0.17
C SER A 49 17.87 3.98 0.79
N PHE A 50 17.58 3.84 2.08
CA PHE A 50 18.25 4.57 3.15
C PHE A 50 19.20 3.63 3.91
N PRO A 51 20.35 4.12 4.45
CA PRO A 51 21.31 3.34 5.21
C PRO A 51 20.79 2.87 6.58
N THR A 52 19.47 2.91 6.80
CA THR A 52 18.81 2.53 8.05
C THR A 52 18.85 1.04 8.35
N TRP A 53 19.14 0.20 7.35
CA TRP A 53 19.41 -1.22 7.53
C TRP A 53 20.67 -1.51 8.37
N LEU A 54 21.57 -0.52 8.53
CA LEU A 54 22.76 -0.61 9.39
C LEU A 54 22.48 -0.26 10.86
N MET A 55 21.28 0.24 11.17
CA MET A 55 20.90 0.63 12.53
C MET A 55 20.41 -0.58 13.35
N PRO A 56 20.42 -0.50 14.69
CA PRO A 56 19.90 -1.58 15.54
C PRO A 56 18.46 -1.93 15.20
N LYS A 57 18.13 -3.23 15.17
CA LYS A 57 16.77 -3.73 14.91
C LYS A 57 15.74 -3.28 15.96
N SER A 58 16.20 -2.83 17.13
CA SER A 58 15.35 -2.27 18.20
C SER A 58 14.92 -0.82 17.96
N LYS A 59 15.29 -0.24 16.82
CA LYS A 59 14.93 1.14 16.50
C LYS A 59 13.43 1.25 16.21
N GLU A 60 12.77 2.12 16.98
CA GLU A 60 11.38 2.51 16.76
C GLU A 60 11.28 3.60 15.70
N TRP A 61 10.19 3.57 14.93
CA TRP A 61 9.93 4.49 13.82
C TRP A 61 8.63 5.26 14.09
N ASN A 62 8.70 6.59 13.97
CA ASN A 62 7.51 7.44 13.97
C ASN A 62 7.02 7.56 12.52
N LEU A 63 5.89 6.94 12.23
CA LEU A 63 5.27 6.96 10.90
C LEU A 63 4.29 8.13 10.79
N ASP A 64 4.27 8.77 9.62
CA ASP A 64 3.31 9.79 9.22
C ASP A 64 2.43 9.27 8.07
N THR A 65 1.37 9.99 7.72
CA THR A 65 0.49 9.65 6.59
C THR A 65 0.99 10.22 5.25
N ASN A 66 2.23 10.70 5.19
CA ASN A 66 2.77 11.32 3.98
C ASN A 66 3.23 10.24 2.99
N MET A 67 2.81 10.36 1.72
CA MET A 67 3.17 9.42 0.65
C MET A 67 4.67 9.35 0.35
N GLY A 68 5.42 10.40 0.71
CA GLY A 68 6.88 10.47 0.52
C GLY A 68 7.32 10.54 -0.95
N GLY A 69 6.38 10.84 -1.85
CA GLY A 69 6.56 10.88 -3.30
C GLY A 69 5.22 10.89 -4.02
N GLU A 70 5.28 10.79 -5.34
CA GLU A 70 4.11 10.75 -6.23
C GLU A 70 3.87 9.34 -6.78
N GLU A 71 2.68 9.15 -7.37
CA GLU A 71 2.32 7.99 -8.16
C GLU A 71 3.23 7.84 -9.39
N ARG A 72 3.61 6.60 -9.71
CA ARG A 72 4.52 6.28 -10.83
C ARG A 72 4.01 5.08 -11.61
N ALA A 73 4.55 4.89 -12.81
CA ALA A 73 4.23 3.73 -13.64
C ALA A 73 4.47 2.40 -12.89
N PHE A 74 3.54 1.46 -13.07
CA PHE A 74 3.56 0.14 -12.42
C PHE A 74 4.40 -0.87 -13.21
N VAL A 75 5.73 -0.81 -13.03
CA VAL A 75 6.69 -1.58 -13.85
C VAL A 75 7.47 -2.63 -13.05
N VAL A 76 7.86 -2.32 -11.81
CA VAL A 76 8.70 -3.18 -10.96
C VAL A 76 7.98 -4.48 -10.64
N THR A 77 8.61 -5.65 -10.85
CA THR A 77 8.02 -6.99 -10.60
C THR A 77 8.60 -7.69 -9.37
N GLY A 78 7.79 -8.52 -8.71
CA GLY A 78 8.22 -9.38 -7.61
C GLY A 78 8.19 -8.71 -6.23
N GLU A 79 7.63 -7.50 -6.10
CA GLU A 79 7.57 -6.79 -4.82
C GLU A 79 6.43 -7.29 -3.94
N TYR A 80 5.28 -7.60 -4.54
CA TYR A 80 4.09 -7.99 -3.79
C TYR A 80 4.20 -9.41 -3.26
N GLU A 81 4.78 -10.32 -4.05
CA GLU A 81 4.99 -11.74 -3.71
C GLU A 81 5.79 -11.93 -2.42
N LYS A 82 6.61 -10.95 -2.01
CA LYS A 82 7.40 -11.02 -0.78
C LYS A 82 6.58 -10.81 0.50
N VAL A 83 5.41 -10.16 0.38
CA VAL A 83 4.59 -9.73 1.52
C VAL A 83 3.15 -10.22 1.45
N PHE A 84 2.73 -10.77 0.31
CA PHE A 84 1.38 -11.27 0.12
C PHE A 84 1.18 -12.60 0.86
N PRO A 85 0.06 -12.78 1.58
CA PRO A 85 -0.12 -13.93 2.47
C PRO A 85 -0.57 -15.22 1.77
N MET A 86 -1.02 -15.15 0.51
CA MET A 86 -1.58 -16.28 -0.25
C MET A 86 -0.68 -16.68 -1.43
N ASP A 87 -0.81 -17.94 -1.87
CA ASP A 87 -0.05 -18.50 -3.01
C ASP A 87 -0.75 -18.19 -4.34
N ILE A 88 -0.77 -16.91 -4.69
CA ILE A 88 -1.19 -16.42 -6.00
C ILE A 88 -0.13 -15.49 -6.57
N TYR A 89 -0.34 -15.00 -7.79
CA TYR A 89 0.51 -13.97 -8.39
C TYR A 89 -0.14 -12.58 -8.23
N PRO A 90 -0.03 -11.93 -7.04
CA PRO A 90 -0.73 -10.69 -6.75
C PRO A 90 -0.37 -9.61 -7.75
N GLN A 91 0.88 -9.54 -8.19
CA GLN A 91 1.29 -8.48 -9.10
C GLN A 91 0.76 -8.66 -10.53
N HIS A 92 0.63 -9.90 -10.98
CA HIS A 92 -0.03 -10.21 -12.24
C HIS A 92 -1.53 -9.93 -12.15
N LEU A 93 -2.16 -10.26 -11.02
CA LEU A 93 -3.58 -9.99 -10.78
C LEU A 93 -3.87 -8.48 -10.84
N ILE A 94 -3.07 -7.65 -10.17
CA ILE A 94 -3.22 -6.18 -10.24
C ILE A 94 -3.04 -5.66 -11.67
N LYS A 95 -2.08 -6.21 -12.44
CA LYS A 95 -1.92 -5.83 -13.86
C LYS A 95 -3.15 -6.18 -14.68
N SER A 96 -3.73 -7.37 -14.48
CA SER A 96 -4.96 -7.80 -15.15
C SER A 96 -6.16 -6.90 -14.81
N ILE A 97 -6.27 -6.47 -13.55
CA ILE A 97 -7.29 -5.50 -13.12
C ILE A 97 -7.10 -4.16 -13.83
N ILE A 98 -5.88 -3.63 -13.88
CA ILE A 98 -5.59 -2.34 -14.54
C ILE A 98 -5.95 -2.34 -16.03
N VAL A 99 -5.72 -3.46 -16.73
CA VAL A 99 -6.10 -3.61 -18.15
C VAL A 99 -7.53 -4.11 -18.35
N ASN A 100 -8.27 -4.33 -17.27
CA ASN A 100 -9.63 -4.86 -17.24
C ASN A 100 -9.79 -6.21 -18.00
N ASP A 101 -8.82 -7.11 -17.85
CA ASP A 101 -8.82 -8.45 -18.46
C ASP A 101 -9.46 -9.47 -17.51
N ILE A 102 -10.76 -9.69 -17.69
CA ILE A 102 -11.59 -10.56 -16.84
C ILE A 102 -11.11 -12.01 -16.85
N ASP A 103 -10.83 -12.58 -18.02
CA ASP A 103 -10.38 -13.97 -18.14
C ASP A 103 -9.09 -14.21 -17.36
N SER A 104 -8.17 -13.24 -17.37
CA SER A 104 -6.93 -13.31 -16.60
C SER A 104 -7.17 -13.11 -15.10
N MET A 105 -8.06 -12.18 -14.72
CA MET A 105 -8.42 -11.97 -13.31
C MET A 105 -8.98 -13.25 -12.66
N GLU A 106 -9.89 -13.95 -13.35
CA GLU A 106 -10.46 -15.21 -12.86
C GLU A 106 -9.40 -16.30 -12.69
N LYS A 107 -8.54 -16.49 -13.70
CA LYS A 107 -7.45 -17.49 -13.65
C LYS A 107 -6.44 -17.23 -12.54
N LEU A 108 -6.27 -15.97 -12.16
CA LEU A 108 -5.34 -15.54 -11.12
C LEU A 108 -5.96 -15.55 -9.72
N GLY A 109 -7.23 -15.94 -9.58
CA GLY A 109 -7.87 -16.15 -8.29
C GLY A 109 -8.49 -14.90 -7.67
N ILE A 110 -9.01 -13.97 -8.48
CA ILE A 110 -9.64 -12.72 -7.97
C ILE A 110 -10.78 -12.96 -6.96
N TYR A 111 -11.48 -14.10 -7.01
CA TYR A 111 -12.56 -14.42 -6.07
C TYR A 111 -12.08 -14.82 -4.67
N GLU A 112 -10.80 -15.16 -4.53
CA GLU A 112 -10.22 -15.62 -3.27
C GLU A 112 -9.67 -14.46 -2.44
N VAL A 113 -9.59 -13.27 -3.03
CA VAL A 113 -8.94 -12.11 -2.41
C VAL A 113 -9.94 -11.02 -2.04
N ALA A 114 -9.62 -10.31 -0.97
CA ALA A 114 -10.27 -9.07 -0.59
C ALA A 114 -9.27 -7.90 -0.71
N PRO A 115 -9.74 -6.65 -0.87
CA PRO A 115 -8.86 -5.48 -0.89
C PRO A 115 -7.89 -5.45 0.29
N GLU A 116 -8.37 -5.79 1.48
CA GLU A 116 -7.62 -5.78 2.73
C GLU A 116 -6.36 -6.66 2.69
N ASP A 117 -6.36 -7.74 1.90
CA ASP A 117 -5.21 -8.62 1.72
C ASP A 117 -4.03 -7.91 1.04
N PHE A 118 -4.30 -6.85 0.26
CA PHE A 118 -3.31 -6.04 -0.44
C PHE A 118 -2.78 -4.87 0.39
N ALA A 119 -3.21 -4.70 1.64
CA ALA A 119 -2.83 -3.54 2.45
C ALA A 119 -1.31 -3.43 2.70
N LEU A 120 -0.62 -4.57 2.84
CA LEU A 120 0.84 -4.59 2.94
C LEU A 120 1.53 -4.37 1.60
N CYS A 121 0.94 -4.87 0.50
CA CYS A 121 1.44 -4.64 -0.85
C CYS A 121 1.38 -3.16 -1.23
N GLU A 122 0.28 -2.48 -0.88
CA GLU A 122 0.11 -1.05 -1.12
C GLU A 122 1.15 -0.23 -0.34
N TYR A 123 1.35 -0.54 0.94
CA TYR A 123 2.37 0.10 1.77
C TYR A 123 3.79 -0.08 1.19
N GLY A 124 4.11 -1.29 0.72
CA GLY A 124 5.38 -1.63 0.11
C GLY A 124 5.55 -1.18 -1.34
N CYS A 125 4.51 -0.65 -1.98
CA CYS A 125 4.54 -0.36 -3.40
C CYS A 125 5.48 0.81 -3.73
N THR A 126 6.38 0.56 -4.69
CA THR A 126 7.25 1.60 -5.26
C THR A 126 6.51 2.59 -6.15
N SER A 127 5.45 2.14 -6.81
CA SER A 127 4.63 2.94 -7.73
C SER A 127 3.57 3.82 -7.04
N LYS A 128 3.33 3.63 -5.73
CA LYS A 128 2.36 4.43 -4.95
C LYS A 128 0.93 4.41 -5.52
N ILE A 129 0.57 3.31 -6.19
CA ILE A 129 -0.78 3.08 -6.69
C ILE A 129 -1.71 2.63 -5.55
N PRO A 130 -3.00 3.02 -5.57
CA PRO A 130 -3.96 2.62 -4.54
C PRO A 130 -4.46 1.18 -4.81
N VAL A 131 -3.64 0.19 -4.47
CA VAL A 131 -3.88 -1.23 -4.79
C VAL A 131 -5.20 -1.74 -4.23
N GLN A 132 -5.52 -1.41 -2.98
CA GLN A 132 -6.79 -1.83 -2.34
C GLN A 132 -8.01 -1.34 -3.14
N LYS A 133 -7.94 -0.10 -3.63
CA LYS A 133 -9.00 0.50 -4.46
C LYS A 133 -9.12 -0.21 -5.81
N LEU A 134 -8.00 -0.50 -6.47
CA LEU A 134 -8.01 -1.25 -7.73
C LEU A 134 -8.66 -2.62 -7.57
N VAL A 135 -8.34 -3.35 -6.50
CA VAL A 135 -8.95 -4.66 -6.23
C VAL A 135 -10.46 -4.55 -6.00
N ARG A 136 -10.91 -3.51 -5.27
CA ARG A 136 -12.34 -3.24 -5.10
C ARG A 136 -13.03 -3.00 -6.45
N GLU A 137 -12.44 -2.16 -7.29
CA GLU A 137 -12.95 -1.86 -8.64
C GLU A 137 -12.97 -3.10 -9.53
N GLY A 138 -11.95 -3.96 -9.47
CA GLY A 138 -11.91 -5.23 -10.19
C GLY A 138 -13.03 -6.18 -9.78
N LEU A 139 -13.30 -6.30 -8.47
CA LEU A 139 -14.41 -7.10 -7.94
C LEU A 139 -15.78 -6.55 -8.36
N ASP A 140 -15.94 -5.22 -8.33
CA ASP A 140 -17.18 -4.55 -8.75
C ASP A 140 -17.44 -4.71 -10.26
N ASN A 141 -16.38 -4.64 -11.08
CA ASN A 141 -16.48 -4.88 -12.53
C ASN A 141 -16.93 -6.30 -12.84
N LEU A 142 -16.34 -7.31 -12.18
CA LEU A 142 -16.75 -8.71 -12.34
C LEU A 142 -18.21 -8.92 -11.97
N ARG A 143 -18.66 -8.28 -10.90
CA ARG A 143 -20.05 -8.35 -10.46
C ARG A 143 -21.02 -7.78 -11.49
N ASN A 144 -20.64 -6.71 -12.19
CA ASN A 144 -21.49 -6.09 -13.21
C ASN A 144 -21.57 -6.91 -14.50
N GLU A 145 -20.49 -7.63 -14.86
CA GLU A 145 -20.44 -8.42 -16.09
C GLU A 145 -21.12 -9.80 -15.95
N LEU A 146 -21.12 -10.35 -14.73
CA LEU A 146 -21.72 -11.66 -14.42
C LEU A 146 -23.15 -11.57 -13.83
N GLY A 147 -23.63 -10.36 -13.54
CA GLY A 147 -24.88 -10.08 -12.80
C GLY A 147 -25.97 -9.42 -13.63
#